data_AF-A0A382G5X1-F1
#
_entry.id   AF-A0A382G5X1-F1
#
_cell.length_a   1.000
_cell.length_b   1.000
_cell.length_c   1.000
_cell.angle_alpha   90.00
_cell.angle_beta   90.00
_cell.angle_gamma   90.00
#
_symmetry.space_group_name_H-M   'P 1'
#
loop_
_entity.id
_entity.type
_entity.pdbx_description
1 polymer ?
#
loop_
_entity_poly.entity_id
_entity_poly.type
_entity_poly.pdbx_seq_one_letter_code
_entity_poly.pdbx_strand_id
1 'polypeptide(L)' 'VPLIEKRIQNPVQIERALTRISHEILERNGGVADVVLVGMHSRGVPLAQRISTAIERFEGV' A
#
# COMPACT_ATOMS: atom_id res chain seq x y z
N VAL A 1 -7.47 19.35 -29.26
CA VAL A 1 -6.93 19.93 -28.00
C VAL A 1 -5.98 18.91 -27.41
N PRO A 2 -4.70 19.22 -27.17
CA PRO A 2 -3.80 18.26 -26.55
C PRO A 2 -4.27 18.02 -25.11
N LEU A 3 -4.43 16.76 -24.72
CA LEU A 3 -4.71 16.38 -23.34
C LEU A 3 -3.47 16.78 -22.52
N ILE A 4 -3.60 17.81 -21.68
CA ILE A 4 -2.61 18.12 -20.66
C ILE A 4 -2.65 16.97 -19.65
N GLU A 5 -1.61 16.16 -19.60
CA GLU A 5 -1.51 15.06 -18.63
C GLU A 5 -1.39 15.64 -17.22
N LYS A 6 -2.49 15.56 -16.44
CA LYS A 6 -2.51 16.00 -15.06
C LYS A 6 -2.05 14.87 -14.15
N ARG A 7 -0.85 15.01 -13.57
CA ARG A 7 -0.38 14.10 -12.52
C ARG A 7 -1.16 14.33 -11.24
N ILE A 8 -1.87 13.30 -10.77
CA ILE A 8 -2.66 13.36 -9.51
C ILE A 8 -1.79 13.05 -8.30
N GLN A 9 -0.92 12.05 -8.40
CA GLN A 9 -0.02 11.64 -7.33
C GLN A 9 1.40 11.46 -7.85
N ASN A 10 2.37 11.93 -7.08
CA ASN A 10 3.79 11.67 -7.29
C ASN A 10 4.23 10.42 -6.50
N PRO A 11 5.43 9.86 -6.78
CA PRO A 11 5.92 8.65 -6.12
C PRO A 11 5.95 8.74 -4.59
N VAL A 12 6.40 9.88 -4.04
CA VAL A 12 6.48 10.11 -2.59
C VAL A 12 5.08 10.10 -1.94
N GLN A 13 4.08 10.65 -2.62
CA GLN A 13 2.68 10.62 -2.16
C GLN A 13 2.12 9.19 -2.16
N ILE A 14 2.48 8.38 -3.16
CA ILE A 14 2.07 6.97 -3.23
C ILE A 14 2.72 6.18 -2.09
N GLU A 15 4.02 6.37 -1.84
CA GLU A 15 4.72 5.70 -0.73
C GLU A 15 4.10 6.04 0.62
N ARG A 16 3.84 7.33 0.89
CA ARG A 16 3.15 7.76 2.11
C ARG A 16 1.77 7.15 2.25
N ALA A 17 1.01 7.06 1.16
CA ALA A 17 -0.31 6.43 1.17
C ALA A 17 -0.22 4.94 1.51
N LEU A 18 0.76 4.22 0.93
CA LEU A 18 0.98 2.80 1.21
C LEU A 18 1.41 2.56 2.66
N THR A 19 2.31 3.38 3.20
CA THR A 19 2.68 3.34 4.64
C THR A 19 1.46 3.55 5.53
N ARG A 20 0.64 4.56 5.24
CA ARG A 20 -0.58 4.83 6.03
C ARG A 20 -1.55 3.65 5.98
N ILE A 21 -1.81 3.10 4.80
CA ILE A 21 -2.69 1.92 4.64
C ILE A 21 -2.15 0.73 5.44
N SER A 22 -0.83 0.53 5.44
CA SER A 22 -0.17 -0.55 6.18
C SER A 22 -0.38 -0.44 7.69
N HIS A 23 -0.21 0.76 8.27
CA HIS A 23 -0.51 1.01 9.68
C HIS A 23 -1.99 0.81 10.00
N GLU A 24 -2.89 1.31 9.15
CA GLU A 24 -4.34 1.14 9.34
C GLU A 24 -4.76 -0.34 9.32
N ILE A 25 -4.12 -1.18 8.50
CA ILE A 25 -4.36 -2.63 8.48
C ILE A 25 -3.92 -3.25 9.81
N LEU A 26 -2.72 -2.94 10.29
CA LEU A 26 -2.20 -3.46 11.55
C LEU A 26 -3.07 -3.08 12.75
N GLU A 27 -3.39 -1.78 12.88
CA GLU A 27 -4.20 -1.26 13.99
C GLU A 27 -5.60 -1.85 14.03
N ARG A 28 -6.25 -2.01 12.87
CA ARG A 28 -7.61 -2.54 12.79
C ARG A 28 -7.72 -4.03 13.10
N ASN A 29 -6.66 -4.80 12.84
CA ASN A 29 -6.65 -6.24 13.04
C ASN A 29 -5.88 -6.68 14.30
N GLY A 30 -5.25 -5.75 15.02
CA GLY A 30 -4.44 -6.06 16.20
C GLY A 30 -3.15 -6.83 15.87
N GLY A 31 -2.63 -6.66 14.65
CA GLY A 31 -1.54 -7.45 14.08
C GLY A 31 -1.90 -8.02 12.70
N VAL A 32 -1.04 -8.86 12.13
CA VAL A 32 -1.26 -9.47 10.80
C VAL A 32 -1.26 -11.00 10.78
N ALA A 33 -1.26 -11.66 11.94
CA ALA A 33 -1.24 -13.12 12.04
C ALA A 33 -2.35 -13.81 11.22
N ASP A 34 -3.56 -13.23 11.19
CA ASP A 34 -4.72 -13.78 10.50
C ASP A 34 -5.18 -12.91 9.31
N VAL A 35 -4.28 -12.12 8.72
CA VAL A 35 -4.59 -11.19 7.62
C VAL A 35 -3.98 -11.67 6.30
N VAL A 36 -4.80 -11.70 5.25
CA VAL A 36 -4.33 -12.00 3.87
C VAL A 36 -4.59 -10.80 2.96
N LEU A 37 -3.56 -10.41 2.19
CA LEU A 37 -3.67 -9.38 1.16
C LEU A 37 -3.92 -10.01 -0.21
N VAL A 38 -5.03 -9.65 -0.85
CA VAL A 38 -5.37 -10.11 -2.21
C VAL A 38 -5.29 -8.94 -3.19
N GLY A 39 -4.28 -8.96 -4.06
CA GLY A 39 -4.12 -7.97 -5.12
C GLY A 39 -5.02 -8.27 -6.32
N MET A 40 -6.02 -7.43 -6.58
CA MET A 40 -6.91 -7.57 -7.75
C MET A 40 -6.45 -6.72 -8.94
N HIS A 41 -6.63 -7.24 -10.16
CA HIS A 41 -6.15 -6.63 -11.41
C HIS A 41 -4.62 -6.51 -11.52
N SER A 42 -4.15 -6.15 -12.72
CA SER A 42 -2.73 -6.17 -13.10
C SER A 42 -1.84 -5.29 -12.20
N ARG A 43 -2.37 -4.18 -11.66
CA ARG A 43 -1.63 -3.29 -10.74
C ARG A 43 -1.94 -3.51 -9.26
N GLY A 44 -2.95 -4.31 -8.91
CA GLY A 44 -3.24 -4.59 -7.50
C GLY A 44 -2.25 -5.57 -6.90
N VAL A 45 -1.74 -6.54 -7.68
CA VAL A 45 -0.71 -7.50 -7.23
C VAL A 45 0.55 -6.79 -6.71
N PRO A 46 1.21 -5.89 -7.48
CA PRO A 46 2.38 -5.18 -6.96
C PRO A 46 2.06 -4.21 -5.82
N LEU A 47 0.82 -3.67 -5.74
CA LEU A 47 0.43 -2.84 -4.60
C LEU A 47 0.27 -3.67 -3.31
N ALA A 48 -0.37 -4.83 -3.40
CA ALA A 48 -0.50 -5.76 -2.27
C ALA A 48 0.87 -6.21 -1.75
N GLN A 49 1.81 -6.52 -2.65
CA GLN A 49 3.20 -6.83 -2.28
C GLN A 49 3.88 -5.68 -1.55
N ARG A 50 3.74 -4.43 -2.04
CA ARG A 50 4.32 -3.25 -1.38
C ARG A 50 3.74 -3.01 0.00
N ILE A 51 2.44 -3.26 0.19
CA ILE A 51 1.78 -3.17 1.50
C ILE A 51 2.35 -4.25 2.43
N SER A 52 2.46 -5.51 1.96
CA SER A 52 3.08 -6.61 2.74
C SER A 52 4.49 -6.24 3.21
N THR A 53 5.35 -5.79 2.30
CA THR A 53 6.72 -5.37 2.64
C THR A 53 6.75 -4.21 3.61
N ALA A 54 5.82 -3.25 3.50
CA ALA A 54 5.76 -2.13 4.44
C ALA A 54 5.34 -2.61 5.84
N ILE A 55 4.34 -3.49 5.93
CA ILE A 55 3.90 -4.12 7.19
C ILE A 55 5.05 -4.89 7.84
N GLU A 56 5.75 -5.75 7.10
CA GLU A 56 6.90 -6.54 7.60
C GLU A 56 7.99 -5.64 8.20
N ARG A 57 8.25 -4.48 7.59
CA ARG A 57 9.21 -3.50 8.13
C ARG A 57 8.77 -2.89 9.45
N PHE A 58 7.49 -2.88 9.78
CA PHE A 58 6.99 -2.33 11.04
C PHE A 58 6.91 -3.37 12.16
N GLU A 59 6.68 -4.64 11.83
CA GLU A 59 6.74 -5.73 12.82
C GLU A 59 8.18 -6.16 13.17
N GLY A 60 9.14 -5.94 12.27
CA GLY A 60 10.56 -6.29 12.46
C GLY A 60 11.42 -5.23 13.16
N VAL A 61 10.81 -4.20 13.76
CA VAL A 61 11.47 -3.17 14.60
C VAL A 61 11.15 -3.43 16.06
#